data_AF-A0A166M9Z1-F1
#
_entry.id   AF-A0A166M9Z1-F1
#
_cell.length_a   1.000
_cell.length_b   1.000
_cell.length_c   1.000
_cell.angle_alpha   90.00
_cell.angle_beta   90.00
_cell.angle_gamma   90.00
#
_symmetry.space_group_name_H-M   'P 1'
#
loop_
_entity.id
_entity.type
_entity.pdbx_description
1 polymer ?
#
loop_
_entity_poly.entity_id
_entity_poly.type
_entity_poly.pdbx_seq_one_letter_code
_entity_poly.pdbx_strand_id
1 'polypeptide(L)'
;FPQLRKLVFRGRTSRTSVPAASSFQAPPTLERLEFFDGVDTKFLDSVVHAAVPWVEVHFFKGSHRERMTRHTVQALSAQPAIRVHVHFEPNRRASLKLVDSGGRTRIYSVMFARECLQLPLFSQVTSMAITGLDNVLPGNEPGNFSEMPELEEISIVVQELAALGVGVPCPRLAVFELVISPEPNSILANVSSDDIQRFYDDTVVADPSAVLVRLPGLDLPPDVMADLVLYFADYDIGSSVVPSILPHCI
;
A
#
# COMPACT_ATOMS: atom_id res chain seq x y z
N PHE A 1 -15.82 13.88 -27.90
CA PHE A 1 -14.37 13.63 -27.96
C PHE A 1 -14.10 12.17 -28.30
N PRO A 2 -14.02 11.78 -29.59
CA PRO A 2 -13.91 10.37 -29.98
C PRO A 2 -12.59 9.71 -29.57
N GLN A 3 -11.56 10.49 -29.22
CA GLN A 3 -10.19 10.00 -28.96
C GLN A 3 -9.63 10.45 -27.59
N LEU A 4 -10.47 10.91 -26.66
CA LEU A 4 -9.98 11.36 -25.36
C LEU A 4 -9.49 10.17 -24.53
N ARG A 5 -8.16 9.98 -24.46
CA ARG A 5 -7.51 8.90 -23.72
C ARG A 5 -7.11 9.30 -22.30
N LYS A 6 -6.78 10.57 -22.09
CA LYS A 6 -6.31 11.10 -20.81
C LYS A 6 -7.04 12.40 -20.46
N LEU A 7 -7.47 12.52 -19.22
CA LEU A 7 -8.08 13.72 -18.67
C LEU A 7 -7.34 14.12 -17.39
N VAL A 8 -6.92 15.38 -17.33
CA VAL A 8 -6.17 15.93 -16.21
C VAL A 8 -6.94 17.11 -15.65
N PHE A 9 -7.23 17.07 -14.36
CA PHE A 9 -7.79 18.17 -13.60
C PHE A 9 -6.75 18.69 -12.62
N ARG A 10 -6.51 20.00 -12.64
CA ARG A 10 -5.63 20.69 -11.70
C ARG A 10 -6.38 21.85 -11.08
N GLY A 11 -6.38 21.93 -9.76
CA GLY A 11 -6.88 23.12 -9.07
C GLY A 11 -7.26 22.86 -7.63
N ARG A 12 -7.01 23.85 -6.76
CA ARG A 12 -7.46 23.83 -5.36
C ARG A 12 -8.98 23.82 -5.32
N THR A 13 -9.57 22.65 -5.19
CA THR A 13 -11.02 22.50 -5.00
C THR A 13 -11.40 22.78 -3.55
N SER A 14 -11.14 24.01 -3.06
CA SER A 14 -11.55 24.43 -1.71
C SER A 14 -13.07 24.63 -1.59
N ARG A 15 -13.77 24.76 -2.73
CA ARG A 15 -15.22 25.01 -2.82
C ARG A 15 -15.86 24.36 -4.04
N THR A 16 -15.60 23.09 -4.29
CA THR A 16 -16.47 22.33 -5.18
C THR A 16 -17.75 21.98 -4.42
N SER A 17 -18.67 22.94 -4.35
CA SER A 17 -20.09 22.62 -4.50
C SER A 17 -20.29 22.15 -5.95
N VAL A 18 -19.68 21.01 -6.32
CA VAL A 18 -20.12 20.28 -7.50
C VAL A 18 -21.56 19.89 -7.14
N PRO A 19 -22.56 20.34 -7.90
CA PRO A 19 -23.94 19.97 -7.63
C PRO A 19 -23.98 18.45 -7.50
N ALA A 20 -24.52 17.96 -6.39
CA ALA A 20 -24.73 16.54 -6.23
C ALA A 20 -25.61 16.02 -7.39
N ALA A 21 -25.24 14.86 -7.92
CA ALA A 21 -25.88 14.06 -8.95
C ALA A 21 -25.66 14.47 -10.43
N SER A 22 -24.93 13.60 -11.15
CA SER A 22 -24.79 13.46 -12.60
C SER A 22 -24.07 14.61 -13.34
N SER A 23 -22.98 14.40 -14.08
CA SER A 23 -23.05 13.70 -15.37
C SER A 23 -21.69 13.68 -16.10
N PHE A 24 -20.54 13.57 -15.41
CA PHE A 24 -19.33 13.21 -16.15
C PHE A 24 -19.37 11.72 -16.51
N GLN A 25 -20.03 11.43 -17.64
CA GLN A 25 -19.89 10.15 -18.30
C GLN A 25 -18.52 10.14 -18.96
N ALA A 26 -17.57 9.46 -18.31
CA ALA A 26 -16.28 9.18 -18.93
C ALA A 26 -16.54 8.54 -20.30
N PRO A 27 -16.00 9.10 -21.40
CA PRO A 27 -16.14 8.46 -22.69
C PRO A 27 -15.50 7.07 -22.62
N PRO A 28 -16.00 6.07 -23.36
CA PRO A 28 -15.47 4.70 -23.33
C PRO A 28 -14.00 4.61 -23.79
N THR A 29 -13.48 5.67 -24.40
CA THR A 29 -12.08 5.80 -24.81
C THR A 29 -11.17 6.38 -23.73
N LEU A 30 -11.70 6.84 -22.59
CA LEU A 30 -10.91 7.40 -21.50
C LEU A 30 -10.18 6.29 -20.73
N GLU A 31 -8.86 6.27 -20.83
CA GLU A 31 -7.99 5.29 -20.19
C GLU A 31 -7.45 5.79 -18.85
N ARG A 32 -7.21 7.10 -18.74
CA ARG A 32 -6.54 7.71 -17.59
C ARG A 32 -7.21 9.00 -17.12
N LEU A 33 -7.46 9.09 -15.82
CA LEU A 33 -7.94 10.28 -15.14
C LEU A 33 -6.96 10.66 -14.03
N GLU A 34 -6.47 11.90 -14.07
CA GLU A 34 -5.57 12.44 -13.04
C GLU A 34 -6.21 13.67 -12.40
N PHE A 35 -6.17 13.73 -11.07
CA PHE A 35 -6.67 14.86 -10.29
C PHE A 35 -5.58 15.35 -9.33
N PHE A 36 -5.17 16.60 -9.49
CA PHE A 36 -4.11 17.23 -8.70
C PHE A 36 -4.65 18.36 -7.83
N ASP A 37 -4.01 18.53 -6.68
CA ASP A 37 -4.31 19.57 -5.68
C ASP A 37 -5.74 19.49 -5.13
N GLY A 38 -6.29 18.28 -5.08
CA GLY A 38 -7.59 17.99 -4.51
C GLY A 38 -7.58 18.04 -2.99
N VAL A 39 -8.62 18.61 -2.39
CA VAL A 39 -8.82 18.53 -0.93
C VAL A 39 -9.58 17.25 -0.53
N ASP A 40 -10.41 16.71 -1.42
CA ASP A 40 -11.13 15.45 -1.22
C ASP A 40 -11.39 14.76 -2.57
N THR A 41 -11.98 13.56 -2.54
CA THR A 41 -12.34 12.79 -3.75
C THR A 41 -13.75 13.07 -4.26
N LYS A 42 -14.44 14.15 -3.87
CA LYS A 42 -15.83 14.41 -4.33
C LYS A 42 -15.98 14.47 -5.84
N PHE A 43 -14.95 14.93 -6.54
CA PHE A 43 -14.94 14.92 -7.99
C PHE A 43 -15.12 13.50 -8.53
N LEU A 44 -14.47 12.51 -7.91
CA LEU A 44 -14.58 11.11 -8.27
C LEU A 44 -15.97 10.53 -8.01
N ASP A 45 -16.69 11.04 -7.01
CA ASP A 45 -18.09 10.62 -6.75
C ASP A 45 -19.03 11.00 -7.91
N SER A 46 -18.66 12.02 -8.70
CA SER A 46 -19.41 12.45 -9.89
C SER A 46 -18.97 11.76 -11.19
N VAL A 47 -17.86 11.03 -11.14
CA VAL A 47 -17.29 10.26 -12.25
C VAL A 47 -17.74 8.81 -12.07
N VAL A 48 -18.05 8.11 -13.16
CA VAL A 48 -18.26 6.66 -13.08
C VAL A 48 -16.93 5.99 -12.73
N HIS A 49 -16.69 5.79 -11.43
CA HIS A 49 -15.43 5.29 -10.88
C HIS A 49 -14.98 3.98 -11.52
N ALA A 50 -15.95 3.17 -11.98
CA ALA A 50 -15.71 1.90 -12.63
C ALA A 50 -15.28 1.99 -14.10
N ALA A 51 -15.58 3.09 -14.79
CA ALA A 51 -15.46 3.19 -16.25
C ALA A 51 -14.03 3.50 -16.73
N VAL A 52 -13.20 4.10 -15.87
CA VAL A 52 -11.83 4.51 -16.24
C VAL A 52 -10.83 3.46 -15.72
N PRO A 53 -9.98 2.85 -16.58
CA PRO A 53 -8.98 1.88 -16.16
C PRO A 53 -7.98 2.42 -15.14
N TRP A 54 -7.49 3.64 -15.31
CA TRP A 54 -6.50 4.27 -14.43
C TRP A 54 -7.03 5.57 -13.83
N VAL A 55 -7.06 5.66 -12.50
CA VAL A 55 -7.40 6.90 -11.78
C VAL A 55 -6.30 7.22 -10.79
N GLU A 56 -5.89 8.48 -10.76
CA GLU A 56 -4.83 8.96 -9.89
C GLU A 56 -5.26 10.28 -9.25
N VAL A 57 -5.09 10.37 -7.93
CA VAL A 57 -5.47 11.52 -7.12
C VAL A 57 -4.29 11.92 -6.26
N HIS A 58 -3.83 13.16 -6.42
CA HIS A 58 -2.83 13.76 -5.57
C HIS A 58 -3.51 14.79 -4.66
N PHE A 59 -3.57 14.48 -3.37
CA PHE A 59 -4.15 15.39 -2.40
C PHE A 59 -3.25 16.61 -2.17
N PHE A 60 -3.87 17.75 -1.93
CA PHE A 60 -3.18 18.99 -1.62
C PHE A 60 -2.53 18.93 -0.23
N LYS A 61 -1.19 18.85 -0.19
CA LYS A 61 -0.35 18.73 1.03
C LYS A 61 -0.66 19.73 2.17
N GLY A 62 -1.19 20.91 1.82
CA GLY A 62 -1.43 22.00 2.77
C GLY A 62 -2.82 22.01 3.41
N SER A 63 -3.59 20.95 3.29
CA SER A 63 -4.89 20.82 3.95
C SER A 63 -4.75 20.01 5.26
N HIS A 64 -5.80 20.03 6.08
CA HIS A 64 -5.98 19.08 7.19
C HIS A 64 -7.26 18.25 7.00
N ARG A 65 -7.85 18.34 5.81
CA ARG A 65 -9.11 17.70 5.43
C ARG A 65 -8.95 16.76 4.24
N GLU A 66 -7.71 16.40 3.88
CA GLU A 66 -7.43 15.41 2.84
C GLU A 66 -8.10 14.11 3.21
N ARG A 67 -9.13 13.74 2.46
CA ARG A 67 -9.85 12.50 2.72
C ARG A 67 -10.46 11.91 1.47
N MET A 68 -10.57 10.60 1.47
CA MET A 68 -11.49 9.90 0.59
C MET A 68 -12.90 10.16 1.09
N THR A 69 -13.82 10.48 0.19
CA THR A 69 -15.23 10.61 0.54
C THR A 69 -15.82 9.23 0.82
N ARG A 70 -16.90 9.19 1.61
CA ARG A 70 -17.61 7.93 1.89
C ARG A 70 -18.07 7.22 0.63
N HIS A 71 -18.50 7.97 -0.39
CA HIS A 71 -18.94 7.40 -1.67
C HIS A 71 -17.78 6.78 -2.46
N THR A 72 -16.63 7.45 -2.53
CA THR A 72 -15.43 6.86 -3.15
C THR A 72 -15.03 5.56 -2.42
N VAL A 73 -15.03 5.56 -1.09
CA VAL A 73 -14.74 4.34 -0.30
C VAL A 73 -15.75 3.23 -0.61
N GLN A 74 -17.05 3.53 -0.61
CA GLN A 74 -18.10 2.55 -0.98
C GLN A 74 -17.93 2.00 -2.39
N ALA A 75 -17.59 2.84 -3.36
CA ALA A 75 -17.36 2.42 -4.74
C ALA A 75 -16.15 1.48 -4.86
N LEU A 76 -15.08 1.76 -4.12
CA LEU A 76 -13.91 0.89 -4.05
C LEU A 76 -14.22 -0.42 -3.29
N SER A 77 -15.01 -0.39 -2.23
CA SER A 77 -15.46 -1.60 -1.53
C SER A 77 -16.33 -2.50 -2.42
N ALA A 78 -17.13 -1.91 -3.31
CA ALA A 78 -17.95 -2.66 -4.28
C ALA A 78 -17.12 -3.28 -5.43
N GLN A 79 -15.89 -2.80 -5.62
CA GLN A 79 -14.94 -3.27 -6.64
C GLN A 79 -13.59 -3.51 -5.96
N PRO A 80 -13.53 -4.54 -5.12
CA PRO A 80 -12.46 -4.74 -4.15
C PRO A 80 -11.11 -4.87 -4.83
N ALA A 81 -10.10 -4.24 -4.22
CA ALA A 81 -8.71 -4.43 -4.63
C ALA A 81 -8.27 -5.84 -4.25
N ILE A 82 -7.60 -6.53 -5.18
CA ILE A 82 -6.94 -7.81 -4.92
C ILE A 82 -5.46 -7.61 -4.56
N ARG A 83 -4.88 -6.50 -5.03
CA ARG A 83 -3.49 -6.12 -4.79
C ARG A 83 -3.41 -4.68 -4.29
N VAL A 84 -2.59 -4.47 -3.26
CA VAL A 84 -2.40 -3.16 -2.66
C VAL A 84 -0.92 -2.86 -2.50
N HIS A 85 -0.53 -1.62 -2.77
CA HIS A 85 0.78 -1.10 -2.37
C HIS A 85 0.57 0.16 -1.53
N VAL A 86 1.15 0.15 -0.33
CA VAL A 86 1.21 1.31 0.56
C VAL A 86 2.65 1.80 0.64
N HIS A 87 2.84 3.09 0.40
CA HIS A 87 4.09 3.77 0.62
C HIS A 87 3.90 4.83 1.70
N PHE A 88 4.65 4.72 2.81
CA PHE A 88 4.65 5.75 3.84
C PHE A 88 5.64 6.85 3.47
N GLU A 89 5.13 8.07 3.42
CA GLU A 89 5.90 9.28 3.19
C GLU A 89 6.27 9.91 4.55
N PRO A 90 7.33 10.74 4.60
CA PRO A 90 7.58 11.59 5.76
C PRO A 90 6.36 12.46 6.13
N ASN A 91 6.31 12.91 7.39
CA ASN A 91 5.25 13.78 7.92
C ASN A 91 3.85 13.14 8.02
N ARG A 92 3.79 11.86 8.40
CA ARG A 92 2.53 11.13 8.67
C ARG A 92 1.61 11.02 7.45
N ARG A 93 2.20 10.94 6.26
CA ARG A 93 1.48 10.80 4.99
C ARG A 93 1.70 9.41 4.41
N ALA A 94 0.79 8.99 3.55
CA ALA A 94 0.93 7.75 2.80
C ALA A 94 0.39 7.94 1.38
N SER A 95 0.91 7.12 0.49
CA SER A 95 0.42 6.90 -0.86
C SER A 95 -0.09 5.47 -0.98
N LEU A 96 -1.25 5.30 -1.61
CA LEU A 96 -1.95 4.04 -1.76
C LEU A 96 -2.18 3.77 -3.24
N LYS A 97 -1.77 2.58 -3.70
CA LYS A 97 -2.09 2.05 -5.02
C LYS A 97 -2.92 0.78 -4.86
N LEU A 98 -4.07 0.74 -5.52
CA LEU A 98 -5.01 -0.37 -5.51
C LEU A 98 -5.12 -0.94 -6.93
N VAL A 99 -5.10 -2.26 -7.05
CA VAL A 99 -5.39 -2.97 -8.30
C VAL A 99 -6.47 -4.01 -8.06
N ASP A 100 -7.52 -3.99 -8.87
CA ASP A 100 -8.62 -4.95 -8.80
C ASP A 100 -8.43 -6.14 -9.75
N SER A 101 -9.34 -7.11 -9.68
CA SER A 101 -9.31 -8.32 -10.52
C SER A 101 -9.50 -8.06 -12.01
N GLY A 102 -10.01 -6.88 -12.39
CA GLY A 102 -10.11 -6.41 -13.77
C GLY A 102 -8.86 -5.69 -14.26
N GLY A 103 -7.79 -5.61 -13.46
CA GLY A 103 -6.54 -4.92 -13.78
C GLY A 103 -6.64 -3.38 -13.71
N ARG A 104 -7.73 -2.83 -13.15
CA ARG A 104 -7.89 -1.38 -13.03
C ARG A 104 -7.06 -0.88 -11.86
N THR A 105 -6.45 0.28 -12.03
CA THR A 105 -5.51 0.87 -11.06
C THR A 105 -6.06 2.16 -10.48
N ARG A 106 -5.99 2.29 -9.15
CA ARG A 106 -6.34 3.51 -8.42
C ARG A 106 -5.15 3.95 -7.58
N ILE A 107 -4.76 5.21 -7.69
CA ILE A 107 -3.64 5.79 -6.93
C ILE A 107 -4.17 6.99 -6.14
N TYR A 108 -3.88 7.00 -4.85
CA TYR A 108 -4.20 8.07 -3.92
C TYR A 108 -2.91 8.48 -3.22
N SER A 109 -2.36 9.63 -3.59
CA SER A 109 -1.08 10.11 -3.06
C SER A 109 -1.26 11.19 -2.02
N VAL A 110 -0.37 11.20 -1.02
CA VAL A 110 -0.30 12.24 0.02
C VAL A 110 -1.56 12.31 0.89
N MET A 111 -2.16 11.17 1.22
CA MET A 111 -3.22 11.11 2.23
C MET A 111 -2.62 10.99 3.64
N PHE A 112 -3.40 11.23 4.69
CA PHE A 112 -2.94 10.94 6.04
C PHE A 112 -2.73 9.43 6.22
N ALA A 113 -1.58 9.03 6.77
CA ALA A 113 -1.25 7.62 6.98
C ALA A 113 -2.33 6.91 7.80
N ARG A 114 -2.78 7.51 8.90
CA ARG A 114 -3.88 6.97 9.73
C ARG A 114 -5.16 6.69 8.95
N GLU A 115 -5.54 7.59 8.03
CA GLU A 115 -6.74 7.37 7.21
C GLU A 115 -6.54 6.19 6.26
N CYS A 116 -5.35 6.09 5.63
CA CYS A 116 -4.98 4.98 4.77
C CYS A 116 -5.09 3.61 5.48
N LEU A 117 -4.58 3.50 6.71
CA LEU A 117 -4.59 2.26 7.50
C LEU A 117 -6.00 1.78 7.87
N GLN A 118 -6.93 2.72 8.01
CA GLN A 118 -8.31 2.47 8.46
C GLN A 118 -9.30 2.31 7.30
N LEU A 119 -8.82 2.22 6.06
CA LEU A 119 -9.70 2.03 4.92
C LEU A 119 -10.34 0.64 4.98
N PRO A 120 -11.68 0.52 4.83
CA PRO A 120 -12.38 -0.77 4.84
C PRO A 120 -12.18 -1.57 3.54
N LEU A 121 -11.19 -1.19 2.73
CA LEU A 121 -10.92 -1.72 1.40
C LEU A 121 -10.03 -2.97 1.43
N PHE A 122 -9.47 -3.30 2.59
CA PHE A 122 -8.47 -4.34 2.73
C PHE A 122 -9.04 -5.75 2.94
N SER A 123 -10.36 -5.89 3.13
CA SER A 123 -10.99 -7.16 3.48
C SER A 123 -10.91 -8.25 2.39
N GLN A 124 -10.61 -7.88 1.14
CA GLN A 124 -10.50 -8.79 0.00
C GLN A 124 -9.13 -8.75 -0.68
N VAL A 125 -8.17 -8.10 -0.03
CA VAL A 125 -6.81 -7.99 -0.54
C VAL A 125 -6.12 -9.33 -0.34
N THR A 126 -5.62 -9.90 -1.44
CA THR A 126 -4.89 -11.17 -1.46
C THR A 126 -3.38 -10.99 -1.44
N SER A 127 -2.90 -9.84 -1.91
CA SER A 127 -1.47 -9.53 -1.98
C SER A 127 -1.21 -8.07 -1.66
N MET A 128 -0.18 -7.80 -0.85
CA MET A 128 0.15 -6.46 -0.38
C MET A 128 1.66 -6.18 -0.45
N ALA A 129 2.02 -4.95 -0.79
CA ALA A 129 3.37 -4.43 -0.64
C ALA A 129 3.37 -3.22 0.30
N ILE A 130 4.37 -3.12 1.17
CA ILE A 130 4.59 -1.98 2.07
C ILE A 130 6.00 -1.45 1.84
N THR A 131 6.12 -0.13 1.73
CA THR A 131 7.42 0.56 1.54
C THR A 131 7.46 1.84 2.36
N GLY A 132 8.68 2.32 2.67
CA GLY A 132 8.88 3.57 3.40
C GLY A 132 8.45 3.49 4.86
N LEU A 133 8.31 2.28 5.41
CA LEU A 133 7.87 2.03 6.78
C LEU A 133 8.83 2.72 7.79
N ASP A 134 10.10 2.93 7.43
CA ASP A 134 11.07 3.69 8.22
C ASP A 134 10.66 5.17 8.44
N ASN A 135 9.80 5.74 7.59
CA ASN A 135 9.25 7.09 7.76
C ASN A 135 8.20 7.18 8.88
N VAL A 136 7.79 6.03 9.40
CA VAL A 136 6.80 5.88 10.46
C VAL A 136 7.55 5.78 11.79
N LEU A 137 8.06 6.92 12.28
CA LEU A 137 8.87 6.94 13.50
C LEU A 137 8.06 6.47 14.73
N PRO A 138 8.66 5.65 15.63
CA PRO A 138 8.04 5.26 16.89
C PRO A 138 7.68 6.50 17.74
N GLY A 139 6.43 6.54 18.23
CA GLY A 139 5.88 7.68 18.99
C GLY A 139 5.11 8.71 18.16
N ASN A 140 5.11 8.60 16.83
CA ASN A 140 4.31 9.42 15.92
C ASN A 140 3.18 8.59 15.25
N GLU A 141 2.29 8.01 16.07
CA GLU A 141 1.15 7.14 15.71
C GLU A 141 1.13 6.55 14.27
N PRO A 142 1.79 5.41 14.05
CA PRO A 142 1.17 4.33 13.30
C PRO A 142 0.08 3.62 14.08
N GLY A 143 -0.96 3.21 13.38
CA GLY A 143 -2.00 2.33 13.89
C GLY A 143 -1.91 0.96 13.25
N ASN A 144 -2.83 0.08 13.64
CA ASN A 144 -3.00 -1.19 12.95
C ASN A 144 -3.74 -0.97 11.63
N PHE A 145 -3.31 -1.67 10.59
CA PHE A 145 -4.16 -1.87 9.42
C PHE A 145 -5.48 -2.51 9.85
N SER A 146 -6.54 -2.20 9.10
CA SER A 146 -7.76 -3.00 9.19
C SER A 146 -7.44 -4.46 8.85
N GLU A 147 -8.14 -5.39 9.51
CA GLU A 147 -7.92 -6.82 9.29
C GLU A 147 -8.09 -7.21 7.82
N MET A 148 -7.16 -8.03 7.32
CA MET A 148 -7.08 -8.53 5.95
C MET A 148 -7.20 -10.05 5.95
N PRO A 149 -8.41 -10.61 6.09
CA PRO A 149 -8.63 -12.04 6.26
C PRO A 149 -8.22 -12.86 5.03
N GLU A 150 -8.21 -12.26 3.85
CA GLU A 150 -7.86 -12.93 2.58
C GLU A 150 -6.42 -12.71 2.15
N LEU A 151 -5.59 -12.01 2.94
CA LEU A 151 -4.21 -11.70 2.57
C LEU A 151 -3.35 -12.96 2.64
N GLU A 152 -2.83 -13.38 1.50
CA GLU A 152 -2.01 -14.59 1.34
C GLU A 152 -0.52 -14.25 1.19
N GLU A 153 -0.20 -13.09 0.61
CA GLU A 153 1.18 -12.66 0.36
C GLU A 153 1.38 -11.20 0.80
N ILE A 154 2.43 -10.95 1.58
CA ILE A 154 2.87 -9.60 1.93
C ILE A 154 4.36 -9.44 1.65
N SER A 155 4.73 -8.32 1.02
CA SER A 155 6.12 -7.92 0.84
C SER A 155 6.37 -6.59 1.54
N ILE A 156 7.42 -6.51 2.35
CA ILE A 156 7.77 -5.31 3.10
C ILE A 156 9.21 -4.91 2.76
N VAL A 157 9.38 -3.66 2.36
CA VAL A 157 10.69 -3.06 2.09
C VAL A 157 11.05 -2.08 3.20
N VAL A 158 12.18 -2.33 3.85
CA VAL A 158 12.73 -1.50 4.93
C VAL A 158 14.20 -1.19 4.68
N GLN A 159 14.68 -0.12 5.30
CA GLN A 159 16.11 0.17 5.35
C GLN A 159 16.80 -0.59 6.49
N GLU A 160 16.09 -0.77 7.62
CA GLU A 160 16.57 -1.46 8.81
C GLU A 160 15.45 -2.23 9.53
N LEU A 161 15.83 -3.25 10.30
CA LEU A 161 14.89 -4.02 11.14
C LEU A 161 14.70 -3.32 12.48
N ALA A 162 13.88 -2.26 12.49
CA ALA A 162 13.44 -1.58 13.69
C ALA A 162 11.97 -1.94 14.01
N ALA A 163 11.55 -1.74 15.27
CA ALA A 163 10.15 -1.79 15.63
C ALA A 163 9.44 -0.53 15.11
N LEU A 164 8.59 -0.68 14.09
CA LEU A 164 8.00 0.43 13.34
C LEU A 164 6.56 0.76 13.77
N GLY A 165 6.00 0.00 14.71
CA GLY A 165 4.71 0.29 15.37
C GLY A 165 3.47 0.11 14.49
N VAL A 166 3.57 -0.62 13.38
CA VAL A 166 2.45 -0.92 12.47
C VAL A 166 2.10 -2.39 12.55
N GLY A 167 0.87 -2.73 12.95
CA GLY A 167 0.37 -4.10 12.88
C GLY A 167 -0.44 -4.38 11.61
N VAL A 168 -0.21 -5.54 10.98
CA VAL A 168 -0.95 -6.05 9.82
C VAL A 168 -1.66 -7.35 10.21
N PRO A 169 -2.95 -7.31 10.60
CA PRO A 169 -3.72 -8.51 10.89
C PRO A 169 -4.08 -9.27 9.62
N CYS A 170 -3.49 -10.45 9.43
CA CYS A 170 -3.62 -11.24 8.21
C CYS A 170 -3.60 -12.76 8.51
N PRO A 171 -4.68 -13.32 9.08
CA PRO A 171 -4.70 -14.69 9.62
C PRO A 171 -4.48 -15.81 8.58
N ARG A 172 -4.56 -15.51 7.28
CA ARG A 172 -4.35 -16.46 6.17
C ARG A 172 -3.03 -16.24 5.43
N LEU A 173 -2.11 -15.46 6.00
CA LEU A 173 -0.83 -15.21 5.37
C LEU A 173 -0.10 -16.54 5.11
N ALA A 174 0.36 -16.72 3.87
CA ALA A 174 1.11 -17.89 3.44
C ALA A 174 2.56 -17.51 3.09
N VAL A 175 2.78 -16.28 2.65
CA VAL A 175 4.10 -15.79 2.21
C VAL A 175 4.39 -14.43 2.82
N PHE A 176 5.54 -14.34 3.49
CA PHE A 176 6.13 -13.09 3.97
C PHE A 176 7.44 -12.83 3.23
N GLU A 177 7.50 -11.77 2.43
CA GLU A 177 8.72 -11.32 1.77
C GLU A 177 9.28 -10.08 2.48
N LEU A 178 10.55 -10.12 2.86
CA LEU A 178 11.24 -9.02 3.53
C LEU A 178 12.43 -8.60 2.70
N VAL A 179 12.37 -7.37 2.18
CA VAL A 179 13.45 -6.76 1.38
C VAL A 179 14.15 -5.72 2.24
N ILE A 180 15.42 -5.94 2.53
CA ILE A 180 16.26 -4.94 3.21
C ILE A 180 17.04 -4.20 2.13
N SER A 181 16.66 -2.95 1.89
CA SER A 181 17.30 -2.08 0.90
C SER A 181 18.13 -1.01 1.62
N PRO A 182 19.38 -1.32 2.01
CA PRO A 182 20.22 -0.38 2.75
C PRO A 182 20.48 0.88 1.93
N GLU A 183 20.65 2.02 2.61
CA GLU A 183 21.13 3.22 1.94
C GLU A 183 22.47 2.95 1.23
N PRO A 184 22.72 3.55 0.05
CA PRO A 184 24.04 3.50 -0.54
C PRO A 184 25.03 4.09 0.47
N ASN A 185 25.94 3.26 0.98
CA ASN A 185 26.94 3.50 2.04
C ASN A 185 26.61 2.99 3.46
N SER A 186 25.44 2.37 3.68
CA SER A 186 25.18 1.62 4.91
C SER A 186 25.93 0.29 4.89
N ILE A 187 26.66 0.00 5.96
CA ILE A 187 27.12 -1.37 6.22
C ILE A 187 25.86 -2.09 6.69
N LEU A 188 25.35 -3.03 5.88
CA LEU A 188 24.31 -3.96 6.34
C LEU A 188 24.79 -4.56 7.65
N ALA A 189 24.11 -4.22 8.76
CA ALA A 189 24.35 -4.88 10.02
C ALA A 189 24.10 -6.37 9.83
N ASN A 190 24.85 -7.22 10.54
CA ASN A 190 24.60 -8.66 10.51
C ASN A 190 23.16 -8.90 10.97
N VAL A 191 22.27 -9.27 10.03
CA VAL A 191 20.88 -9.60 10.31
C VAL A 191 20.83 -11.01 10.86
N SER A 192 20.27 -11.17 12.06
CA SER A 192 20.04 -12.48 12.67
C SER A 192 18.62 -12.99 12.39
N SER A 193 18.41 -14.29 12.59
CA SER A 193 17.09 -14.93 12.56
C SER A 193 16.15 -14.34 13.62
N ASP A 194 16.68 -14.04 14.81
CA ASP A 194 15.94 -13.39 15.90
C ASP A 194 15.47 -11.97 15.53
N ASP A 195 16.26 -11.21 14.77
CA ASP A 195 15.87 -9.87 14.32
C ASP A 195 14.74 -9.95 13.28
N ILE A 196 14.79 -10.93 12.38
CA ILE A 196 13.73 -11.19 11.39
C ILE A 196 12.44 -11.63 12.10
N GLN A 197 12.54 -12.55 13.06
CA GLN A 197 11.40 -13.01 13.83
C GLN A 197 10.78 -11.86 14.64
N ARG A 198 11.60 -11.08 15.36
CA ARG A 198 11.11 -9.94 16.14
C ARG A 198 10.39 -8.93 15.25
N PHE A 199 10.97 -8.63 14.09
CA PHE A 199 10.33 -7.75 13.11
C PHE A 199 8.98 -8.29 12.64
N TYR A 200 8.91 -9.60 12.35
CA TYR A 200 7.67 -10.27 11.96
C TYR A 200 6.62 -10.18 13.07
N ASP A 201 6.96 -10.58 14.30
CA ASP A 201 6.03 -10.60 15.44
C ASP A 201 5.49 -9.19 15.78
N ASP A 202 6.34 -8.16 15.62
CA ASP A 202 5.97 -6.76 15.87
C ASP A 202 5.09 -6.17 14.76
N THR A 203 5.16 -6.71 13.53
CA THR A 203 4.55 -6.10 12.34
C THR A 203 3.38 -6.90 11.76
N VAL A 204 3.47 -8.21 11.78
CA VAL A 204 2.56 -9.15 11.13
C VAL A 204 1.81 -9.93 12.20
N VAL A 205 0.49 -9.82 12.20
CA VAL A 205 -0.35 -10.59 13.13
C VAL A 205 -0.91 -11.80 12.38
N ALA A 206 -0.08 -12.84 12.29
CA ALA A 206 -0.36 -14.15 11.71
C ALA A 206 0.51 -15.23 12.40
N ASP A 207 0.17 -16.51 12.25
CA ASP A 207 0.97 -17.61 12.80
C ASP A 207 2.20 -17.87 11.92
N PRO A 208 3.44 -17.63 12.41
CA PRO A 208 4.64 -17.78 11.59
C PRO A 208 4.88 -19.24 11.16
N SER A 209 4.38 -20.23 11.91
CA SER A 209 4.58 -21.65 11.61
C SER A 209 3.83 -22.14 10.35
N ALA A 210 2.96 -21.30 9.79
CA ALA A 210 2.24 -21.54 8.54
C ALA A 210 2.80 -20.72 7.36
N VAL A 211 3.84 -19.90 7.59
CA VAL A 211 4.31 -18.89 6.64
C VAL A 211 5.66 -19.29 6.05
N LEU A 212 5.77 -19.19 4.72
CA LEU A 212 7.04 -19.20 4.00
C LEU A 212 7.67 -17.80 4.08
N VAL A 213 8.89 -17.70 4.60
CA VAL A 213 9.65 -16.44 4.60
C VAL A 213 10.55 -16.33 3.37
N ARG A 214 10.50 -15.21 2.66
CA ARG A 214 11.35 -14.90 1.49
C ARG A 214 12.28 -13.74 1.81
N LEU A 215 13.56 -13.94 1.60
CA LEU A 215 14.62 -13.00 2.00
C LEU A 215 15.50 -12.61 0.81
N PRO A 216 14.93 -11.94 -0.21
CA PRO A 216 15.66 -11.65 -1.43
C PRO A 216 16.84 -10.68 -1.18
N GLY A 217 18.00 -11.04 -1.73
CA GLY A 217 19.20 -10.20 -1.66
C GLY A 217 19.95 -10.22 -0.32
N LEU A 218 19.53 -11.07 0.63
CA LEU A 218 20.28 -11.30 1.86
C LEU A 218 21.24 -12.48 1.71
N ASP A 219 22.49 -12.28 2.12
CA ASP A 219 23.49 -13.34 2.24
C ASP A 219 23.56 -13.76 3.71
N LEU A 220 22.81 -14.80 4.08
CA LEU A 220 22.69 -15.26 5.46
C LEU A 220 23.63 -16.45 5.72
N PRO A 221 24.37 -16.44 6.84
CA PRO A 221 25.15 -17.59 7.28
C PRO A 221 24.30 -18.88 7.43
N PRO A 222 24.87 -20.08 7.22
CA PRO A 222 24.12 -21.35 7.32
C PRO A 222 23.45 -21.61 8.67
N ASP A 223 24.05 -21.15 9.76
CA ASP A 223 23.49 -21.19 11.10
C ASP A 223 22.23 -20.32 11.20
N VAL A 224 22.26 -19.09 10.68
CA VAL A 224 21.09 -18.21 10.63
C VAL A 224 19.96 -18.83 9.79
N MET A 225 20.29 -19.44 8.65
CA MET A 225 19.31 -20.13 7.81
C MET A 225 18.68 -21.34 8.53
N ALA A 226 19.48 -22.11 9.28
CA ALA A 226 18.99 -23.24 10.06
C ALA A 226 18.07 -22.81 11.21
N ASP A 227 18.25 -21.60 11.74
CA ASP A 227 17.39 -21.08 12.80
C ASP A 227 16.04 -20.56 12.25
N LEU A 228 15.97 -20.10 10.99
CA LEU A 228 14.71 -19.62 10.40
C LEU A 228 13.61 -20.70 10.36
N VAL A 229 13.96 -21.97 10.15
CA VAL A 229 12.98 -23.08 10.17
C VAL A 229 12.46 -23.42 11.57
N LEU A 230 13.04 -22.84 12.63
CA LEU A 230 12.49 -22.94 13.98
C LEU A 230 11.31 -21.98 14.18
N TYR A 231 11.25 -20.91 13.39
CA TYR A 231 10.27 -19.85 13.50
C TYR A 231 9.21 -19.91 12.41
N PHE A 232 9.61 -20.22 11.17
CA PHE A 232 8.77 -20.21 9.98
C PHE A 232 8.51 -21.63 9.43
N ALA A 233 7.48 -21.78 8.59
CA ALA A 233 7.18 -23.06 7.95
C ALA A 233 8.32 -23.53 7.02
N ASP A 234 8.89 -22.57 6.29
CA ASP A 234 9.99 -22.77 5.35
C ASP A 234 10.63 -21.40 5.03
N TYR A 235 11.77 -21.39 4.35
CA TYR A 235 12.43 -20.18 3.87
C TYR A 235 12.93 -20.29 2.43
N ASP A 236 12.98 -19.16 1.72
CA ASP A 236 13.55 -19.05 0.38
C ASP A 236 14.46 -17.81 0.28
N ILE A 237 15.66 -18.02 -0.25
CA ILE A 237 16.65 -16.97 -0.53
C ILE A 237 16.83 -16.93 -2.04
N GLY A 238 16.34 -15.88 -2.67
CA GLY A 238 16.30 -15.80 -4.12
C GLY A 238 15.96 -14.43 -4.66
N SER A 239 15.45 -14.40 -5.89
CA SER A 239 14.95 -13.15 -6.49
C SER A 239 13.55 -12.87 -5.96
N SER A 240 13.26 -11.61 -5.62
CA SER A 240 11.90 -11.21 -5.26
C SER A 240 10.93 -11.62 -6.37
N VAL A 241 9.84 -12.28 -5.97
CA VAL A 241 8.83 -12.78 -6.91
C VAL A 241 7.87 -11.67 -7.32
N VAL A 242 7.88 -10.55 -6.60
CA VAL A 242 7.02 -9.40 -6.90
C VAL A 242 7.66 -8.55 -8.00
N PRO A 243 7.14 -8.59 -9.25
CA PRO A 243 7.63 -7.71 -10.30
C PRO A 243 7.26 -6.29 -9.89
N SER A 244 8.26 -5.44 -9.67
CA SER A 244 8.11 -4.02 -9.35
C SER A 244 7.40 -3.72 -8.02
N ILE A 245 8.07 -4.00 -6.90
CA ILE A 245 7.98 -3.04 -5.78
C ILE A 245 8.70 -1.78 -6.30
N LEU A 246 7.95 -0.95 -7.02
CA LEU A 246 8.46 0.23 -7.70
C LEU A 246 9.24 1.08 -6.68
N PRO A 247 10.53 1.38 -6.93
CA PRO A 247 11.27 2.36 -6.14
C PRO A 247 10.65 3.76 -6.23
N HIS A 248 9.69 3.97 -7.14
CA HIS A 248 8.99 5.24 -7.33
C HIS A 248 7.53 4.97 -7.70
N CYS A 249 6.64 4.97 -6.71
CA CYS A 249 5.21 5.19 -6.97
C CYS A 249 4.94 6.71 -7.08
N ILE A 250 5.60 7.34 -8.06
CA ILE A 250 5.21 8.56 -8.81
C ILE A 250 5.82 8.44 -10.22
#